data_AF-A0A3S1D4F8-F1
#
_entry.id   AF-A0A3S1D4F8-F1
#
_cell.length_a   1.000
_cell.length_b   1.000
_cell.length_c   1.000
_cell.angle_alpha   90.00
_cell.angle_beta   90.00
_cell.angle_gamma   90.00
#
_symmetry.space_group_name_H-M   'P 1'
#
loop_
_entity.id
_entity.type
_entity.pdbx_description
1 polymer ?
#
loop_
_entity_poly.entity_id
_entity_poly.type
_entity_poly.pdbx_seq_one_letter_code
_entity_poly.pdbx_strand_id
1 'polypeptide(L)'
;MARYTFYAKPENRPNDSHPKSPTKPESYIADKELIQAVNLAIYLRRPLLLEGEAGCGKTRLASAVAYELRLPFHRWDIRSTSKAQDGLYTYDAIRRLHDVQVKQLDPNLNYNPSDAKNYRKFGALGKAFNCKDCPAVVLIDEIDKADLDFPNDLGSCVPNVLN
;
A
#
# COMPACT_ATOMS: atom_id res chain seq x y z
N MET A 1 -21.41 2.55 7.99
CA MET A 1 -20.14 2.61 7.24
C MET A 1 -19.29 3.71 7.85
N ALA A 2 -18.01 3.45 8.19
CA ALA A 2 -17.17 4.46 8.84
C ALA A 2 -16.92 5.64 7.89
N ARG A 3 -17.10 6.87 8.38
CA ARG A 3 -16.87 8.10 7.61
C ARG A 3 -15.45 8.58 7.90
N TYR A 4 -14.56 8.44 6.91
CA TYR A 4 -13.20 8.97 6.98
C TYR A 4 -13.19 10.40 6.47
N THR A 5 -12.71 11.32 7.29
CA THR A 5 -12.54 12.73 6.92
C THR A 5 -11.18 13.20 7.41
N PHE A 6 -10.38 13.73 6.50
CA PHE A 6 -9.07 14.33 6.77
C PHE A 6 -9.24 15.83 7.01
N TYR A 7 -8.69 16.35 8.10
CA TYR A 7 -8.75 17.76 8.49
C TYR A 7 -7.39 18.45 8.52
N ALA A 8 -6.30 17.71 8.28
CA ALA A 8 -4.91 18.18 8.46
C ALA A 8 -4.65 18.70 9.87
N LYS A 9 -5.19 17.99 10.87
CA LYS A 9 -5.09 18.29 12.30
C LYS A 9 -4.65 17.03 13.04
N PRO A 10 -3.35 16.71 13.06
CA PRO A 10 -2.84 15.47 13.66
C PRO A 10 -3.21 15.34 15.15
N GLU A 11 -3.41 16.45 15.86
CA GLU A 11 -3.86 16.50 17.24
C GLU A 11 -5.25 15.91 17.47
N ASN A 12 -6.08 15.81 16.42
CA ASN A 12 -7.42 15.22 16.51
C ASN A 12 -7.40 13.68 16.47
N ARG A 13 -6.22 13.06 16.35
CA ARG A 13 -6.09 11.61 16.19
C ARG A 13 -6.58 10.88 17.45
N PRO A 14 -7.58 9.99 17.34
CA PRO A 14 -7.99 9.12 18.45
C PRO A 14 -6.91 8.13 18.90
N ASN A 15 -6.96 7.73 20.17
CA ASN A 15 -5.96 6.83 20.78
C ASN A 15 -5.96 5.40 20.18
N ASP A 16 -7.07 4.96 19.57
CA ASP A 16 -7.24 3.62 19.00
C ASP A 16 -6.76 3.56 17.55
N SER A 17 -5.48 3.28 17.33
CA SER A 17 -4.89 3.28 15.98
C SER A 17 -4.53 1.89 15.46
N HIS A 18 -4.66 1.70 14.15
CA HIS A 18 -4.19 0.46 13.53
C HIS A 18 -2.66 0.31 13.73
N PRO A 19 -2.13 -0.89 14.06
CA PRO A 19 -0.69 -1.10 14.34
C PRO A 19 0.24 -0.73 13.18
N LYS A 20 -0.26 -0.80 11.95
CA LYS A 20 0.47 -0.41 10.72
C LYS A 20 0.26 1.04 10.29
N SER A 21 -0.42 1.85 11.10
CA SER A 21 -0.54 3.28 10.89
C SER A 21 0.78 3.98 11.28
N PRO A 22 1.16 5.09 10.64
CA PRO A 22 2.31 5.88 11.08
C PRO A 22 2.16 6.27 12.56
N THR A 23 3.24 6.21 13.34
CA THR A 23 3.20 6.46 14.79
C THR A 23 3.53 7.89 15.19
N LYS A 24 4.15 8.66 14.29
CA LYS A 24 4.52 10.06 14.49
C LYS A 24 3.79 10.95 13.49
N PRO A 25 3.29 12.12 13.93
CA PRO A 25 2.69 13.08 13.02
C PRO A 25 3.77 13.66 12.11
N GLU A 26 3.40 13.94 10.86
CA GLU A 26 4.20 14.75 9.96
C GLU A 26 3.84 16.22 10.18
N SER A 27 4.84 17.11 10.21
CA SER A 27 4.60 18.54 10.10
C SER A 27 4.19 18.88 8.67
N TYR A 28 2.92 18.63 8.35
CA TYR A 28 2.34 18.86 7.03
C TYR A 28 1.23 19.90 7.13
N ILE A 29 1.42 21.02 6.44
CA ILE A 29 0.43 22.10 6.36
C ILE A 29 -0.25 21.97 5.00
N ALA A 30 -1.49 21.47 5.01
CA ALA A 30 -2.31 21.38 3.82
C ALA A 30 -3.18 22.64 3.69
N ASP A 31 -3.30 23.19 2.49
CA ASP A 31 -4.32 24.21 2.22
C ASP A 31 -5.73 23.58 2.16
N LYS A 32 -6.74 24.45 2.10
CA LYS A 32 -8.15 24.02 2.09
C LYS A 32 -8.50 23.21 0.83
N GLU A 33 -7.89 23.51 -0.30
CA GLU A 33 -8.19 22.87 -1.59
C GLU A 33 -7.67 21.43 -1.60
N LEU A 34 -6.45 21.22 -1.10
CA LEU A 34 -5.84 19.91 -0.95
C LEU A 34 -6.61 19.03 0.05
N ILE A 35 -7.03 19.60 1.18
CA ILE A 35 -7.89 18.90 2.15
C ILE A 35 -9.21 18.46 1.47
N GLN A 36 -9.82 19.33 0.67
CA GLN A 36 -11.04 19.00 -0.08
C GLN A 36 -10.79 17.90 -1.12
N ALA A 37 -9.70 17.97 -1.88
CA ALA A 37 -9.34 16.97 -2.88
C ALA A 37 -9.16 15.57 -2.25
N VAL A 38 -8.47 15.49 -1.11
CA VAL A 38 -8.31 14.24 -0.34
C VAL A 38 -9.66 13.68 0.10
N ASN A 39 -10.51 14.53 0.70
CA ASN A 39 -11.82 14.10 1.17
C ASN A 39 -12.76 13.69 0.04
N LEU A 40 -12.67 14.36 -1.11
CA LEU A 40 -13.43 14.01 -2.30
C LEU A 40 -13.00 12.65 -2.86
N ALA A 41 -11.68 12.39 -2.93
CA ALA A 41 -11.16 11.09 -3.35
C ALA A 41 -11.61 9.95 -2.42
N ILE A 42 -11.57 10.18 -1.10
CA ILE A 42 -12.10 9.24 -0.10
C ILE A 42 -13.60 8.99 -0.32
N TYR A 43 -14.39 10.06 -0.51
CA TYR A 43 -15.83 9.96 -0.71
C TYR A 43 -16.20 9.21 -1.99
N LEU A 44 -15.51 9.50 -3.09
CA LEU A 44 -15.71 8.87 -4.40
C LEU A 44 -15.13 7.45 -4.49
N ARG A 45 -14.29 7.04 -3.52
CA ARG A 45 -13.50 5.80 -3.56
C ARG A 45 -12.66 5.70 -4.83
N ARG A 46 -12.09 6.83 -5.24
CA ARG A 46 -11.21 6.93 -6.41
C ARG A 46 -9.79 7.25 -5.96
N PRO A 47 -8.76 6.74 -6.65
CA PRO A 47 -7.38 7.16 -6.40
C PRO A 47 -7.23 8.67 -6.59
N LEU A 48 -6.37 9.29 -5.78
CA LEU A 48 -5.97 10.68 -5.93
C LEU A 48 -4.58 10.73 -6.57
N LEU A 49 -4.48 11.33 -7.75
CA LEU A 49 -3.19 11.63 -8.37
C LEU A 49 -2.67 12.96 -7.82
N LEU A 50 -1.43 12.97 -7.34
CA LEU A 50 -0.77 14.16 -6.80
C LEU A 50 0.37 14.57 -7.72
N GLU A 51 0.24 15.73 -8.36
CA GLU A 51 1.26 16.31 -9.22
C GLU A 51 2.02 17.43 -8.49
N GLY A 52 3.28 17.66 -8.88
CA GLY A 52 4.12 18.73 -8.36
C GLY A 52 5.60 18.37 -8.39
N GLU A 53 6.46 19.32 -8.06
CA GLU A 53 7.91 19.12 -8.06
C GLU A 53 8.38 18.14 -6.98
N ALA A 54 9.58 17.57 -7.17
CA ALA A 54 10.22 16.78 -6.14
C ALA A 54 10.39 17.63 -4.87
N GLY A 55 10.00 17.08 -3.71
CA GLY A 55 10.10 17.79 -2.43
C GLY A 55 8.88 18.65 -2.03
N CYS A 56 7.82 18.76 -2.86
CA CYS A 56 6.61 19.50 -2.49
C CYS A 56 5.71 18.80 -1.44
N GLY A 57 6.18 17.67 -0.87
CA GLY A 57 5.53 17.02 0.27
C GLY A 57 4.47 15.97 -0.06
N LYS A 58 4.39 15.46 -1.30
CA LYS A 58 3.45 14.38 -1.70
C LYS A 58 3.51 13.16 -0.77
N THR A 59 4.72 12.65 -0.50
CA THR A 59 4.94 11.53 0.41
C THR A 59 4.49 11.85 1.85
N ARG A 60 4.73 13.09 2.31
CA ARG A 60 4.33 13.55 3.64
C ARG A 60 2.81 13.66 3.77
N LEU A 61 2.12 14.12 2.72
CA LEU A 61 0.65 14.15 2.69
C LEU A 61 0.07 12.76 2.91
N ALA A 62 0.54 11.76 2.17
CA ALA A 62 0.01 10.39 2.29
C ALA A 62 0.24 9.82 3.71
N SER A 63 1.40 10.07 4.30
CA SER A 63 1.70 9.71 5.69
C SER A 63 0.80 10.44 6.69
N ALA A 64 0.59 11.76 6.51
CA ALA A 64 -0.28 12.57 7.37
C ALA A 64 -1.75 12.12 7.31
N VAL A 65 -2.25 11.80 6.12
CA VAL A 65 -3.60 11.25 5.92
C VAL A 65 -3.74 9.90 6.64
N ALA A 66 -2.78 8.99 6.46
CA ALA A 66 -2.82 7.68 7.13
C ALA A 66 -2.69 7.80 8.66
N TYR A 67 -1.89 8.76 9.14
CA TYR A 67 -1.73 9.07 10.55
C TYR A 67 -3.07 9.54 11.17
N GLU A 68 -3.67 10.59 10.61
CA GLU A 68 -4.89 11.21 11.15
C GLU A 68 -6.09 10.26 11.07
N LEU A 69 -6.23 9.54 9.95
CA LEU A 69 -7.31 8.57 9.75
C LEU A 69 -7.08 7.23 10.47
N ARG A 70 -5.91 7.05 11.11
CA ARG A 70 -5.53 5.84 11.87
C ARG A 70 -5.45 4.57 11.01
N LEU A 71 -5.20 4.74 9.72
CA LEU A 71 -5.22 3.67 8.74
C LEU A 71 -3.82 3.07 8.56
N PRO A 72 -3.73 1.76 8.20
CA PRO A 72 -2.51 1.18 7.68
C PRO A 72 -1.91 2.03 6.56
N PHE A 73 -0.60 2.23 6.58
CA PHE A 73 0.13 2.92 5.51
C PHE A 73 1.09 1.97 4.79
N HIS A 74 1.01 1.93 3.46
CA HIS A 74 1.89 1.13 2.62
C HIS A 74 2.47 1.98 1.50
N ARG A 75 3.78 2.17 1.50
CA ARG A 75 4.51 2.84 0.42
C ARG A 75 5.00 1.81 -0.61
N TRP A 76 4.91 2.18 -1.88
CA TRP A 76 5.48 1.45 -3.01
C TRP A 76 6.19 2.42 -3.93
N ASP A 77 7.52 2.35 -3.94
CA ASP A 77 8.35 3.14 -4.83
C ASP A 77 8.51 2.43 -6.17
N ILE A 78 8.09 3.08 -7.24
CA ILE A 78 8.13 2.55 -8.59
C ILE A 78 9.53 2.72 -9.20
N ARG A 79 9.94 1.71 -9.98
CA ARG A 79 11.15 1.69 -10.79
C ARG A 79 10.78 1.39 -12.23
N SER A 80 11.70 1.64 -13.17
CA SER A 80 11.51 1.32 -14.59
C SER A 80 11.25 -0.16 -14.89
N THR A 81 11.59 -1.04 -13.96
CA THR A 81 11.36 -2.49 -14.07
C THR A 81 10.16 -2.97 -13.27
N SER A 82 9.45 -2.07 -12.57
CA SER A 82 8.29 -2.43 -11.75
C SER A 82 7.11 -2.84 -12.62
N LYS A 83 6.44 -3.93 -12.23
CA LYS A 83 5.20 -4.41 -12.85
C LYS A 83 4.03 -4.27 -11.87
N ALA A 84 2.82 -4.10 -12.39
CA ALA A 84 1.62 -3.97 -11.56
C ALA A 84 1.46 -5.15 -10.56
N GLN A 85 1.79 -6.37 -11.01
CA GLN A 85 1.79 -7.58 -10.19
C GLN A 85 2.67 -7.48 -8.93
N ASP A 86 3.77 -6.71 -8.97
CA ASP A 86 4.70 -6.56 -7.85
C ASP A 86 4.03 -5.84 -6.67
N GLY A 87 3.04 -4.98 -6.96
CA GLY A 87 2.20 -4.33 -5.98
C GLY A 87 1.26 -5.30 -5.26
N LEU A 88 0.85 -6.38 -5.91
CA LEU A 88 -0.01 -7.42 -5.34
C LEU A 88 0.83 -8.43 -4.55
N TYR A 89 1.64 -9.23 -5.22
CA TYR A 89 2.53 -10.19 -4.59
C TYR A 89 3.66 -10.60 -5.54
N THR A 90 4.82 -10.91 -4.97
CA THR A 90 5.91 -11.58 -5.68
C THR A 90 6.04 -13.01 -5.19
N TYR A 91 6.60 -13.87 -6.03
CA TYR A 91 6.83 -15.27 -5.72
C TYR A 91 8.33 -15.56 -5.62
N ASP A 92 8.77 -16.04 -4.45
CA ASP A 92 10.17 -16.37 -4.20
C ASP A 92 10.48 -17.81 -4.65
N ALA A 93 10.66 -17.97 -5.95
CA ALA A 93 10.99 -19.26 -6.55
C ALA A 93 12.36 -19.79 -6.08
N ILE A 94 13.31 -18.90 -5.78
CA ILE A 94 14.67 -19.27 -5.35
C ILE A 94 14.62 -19.91 -3.97
N ARG A 95 13.95 -19.25 -3.02
CA ARG A 95 13.74 -19.81 -1.68
C ARG A 95 13.00 -21.14 -1.74
N ARG A 96 11.99 -21.26 -2.60
CA ARG A 96 11.30 -22.54 -2.79
C ARG A 96 12.22 -23.63 -3.30
N LEU A 97 13.03 -23.34 -4.31
CA LEU A 97 13.97 -24.33 -4.86
C LEU A 97 14.98 -24.78 -3.80
N HIS A 98 15.52 -23.84 -3.02
CA HIS A 98 16.39 -24.14 -1.90
C HIS A 98 15.71 -25.06 -0.88
N ASP A 99 14.48 -24.76 -0.47
CA ASP A 99 13.76 -25.56 0.52
C ASP A 99 13.38 -26.96 -0.01
N VAL A 100 13.16 -27.11 -1.33
CA VAL A 100 13.02 -28.43 -1.97
C VAL A 100 14.31 -29.24 -1.83
N GLN A 101 15.47 -28.65 -2.11
CA GLN A 101 16.76 -29.32 -2.01
C GLN A 101 17.10 -29.71 -0.57
N VAL A 102 16.89 -28.80 0.38
CA VAL A 102 17.14 -29.07 1.80
C VAL A 102 16.24 -30.19 2.33
N LYS A 103 14.96 -30.23 1.94
CA LYS A 103 14.04 -31.31 2.33
C LYS A 103 14.40 -32.68 1.74
N GLN A 104 15.06 -32.71 0.58
CA GLN A 104 15.60 -33.96 0.02
C GLN A 104 16.76 -34.51 0.87
N LEU A 105 17.55 -33.61 1.49
CA LEU A 105 18.70 -33.98 2.33
C LEU A 105 18.30 -34.33 3.77
N ASP A 106 17.31 -33.62 4.33
CA ASP A 106 16.74 -33.90 5.64
C ASP A 106 15.20 -33.90 5.59
N PRO A 107 14.58 -35.09 5.45
CA PRO A 107 13.13 -35.24 5.36
C PRO A 107 12.37 -34.82 6.63
N ASN A 108 13.04 -34.69 7.79
CA ASN A 108 12.40 -34.40 9.08
C ASN A 108 12.20 -32.89 9.32
N LEU A 109 12.65 -32.03 8.40
CA LEU A 109 12.46 -30.59 8.51
C LEU A 109 10.99 -30.19 8.34
N ASN A 110 10.51 -29.33 9.24
CA ASN A 110 9.11 -28.89 9.33
C ASN A 110 8.63 -27.94 8.21
N TYR A 111 9.41 -27.70 7.15
CA TYR A 111 8.98 -26.85 6.04
C TYR A 111 8.38 -27.68 4.89
N ASN A 112 7.28 -27.21 4.29
CA ASN A 112 6.60 -27.90 3.19
C ASN A 112 6.67 -27.09 1.88
N PRO A 113 7.60 -27.42 0.97
CA PRO A 113 7.77 -26.70 -0.29
C PRO A 113 6.62 -26.84 -1.29
N SER A 114 5.69 -27.77 -1.04
CA SER A 114 4.49 -27.97 -1.86
C SER A 114 3.45 -26.87 -1.66
N ASP A 115 3.49 -26.16 -0.54
CA ASP A 115 2.58 -25.04 -0.29
C ASP A 115 3.14 -23.74 -0.88
N ALA A 116 2.72 -23.45 -2.11
CA ALA A 116 3.12 -22.25 -2.85
C ALA A 116 2.79 -20.94 -2.11
N LYS A 117 1.83 -20.95 -1.17
CA LYS A 117 1.45 -19.74 -0.43
C LYS A 117 2.58 -19.23 0.46
N ASN A 118 3.43 -20.13 0.96
CA ASN A 118 4.56 -19.81 1.85
C ASN A 118 5.67 -19.01 1.17
N TYR A 119 5.66 -18.97 -0.16
CA TYR A 119 6.65 -18.27 -0.99
C TYR A 119 6.09 -16.98 -1.61
N ARG A 120 4.85 -16.62 -1.29
CA ARG A 120 4.26 -15.36 -1.73
C ARG A 120 4.57 -14.26 -0.74
N LYS A 121 5.14 -13.16 -1.23
CA LYS A 121 5.37 -11.94 -0.47
C LYS A 121 4.45 -10.86 -1.00
N PHE A 122 3.51 -10.39 -0.17
CA PHE A 122 2.60 -9.33 -0.57
C PHE A 122 3.33 -8.00 -0.79
N GLY A 123 2.99 -7.35 -1.91
CA GLY A 123 3.35 -5.95 -2.18
C GLY A 123 2.46 -4.98 -1.40
N ALA A 124 2.59 -3.67 -1.67
CA ALA A 124 1.85 -2.64 -0.94
C ALA A 124 0.32 -2.77 -1.12
N LEU A 125 -0.13 -2.96 -2.36
CA LEU A 125 -1.56 -3.16 -2.67
C LEU A 125 -2.06 -4.49 -2.10
N GLY A 126 -1.28 -5.57 -2.22
CA GLY A 126 -1.64 -6.86 -1.64
C GLY A 126 -1.82 -6.80 -0.12
N LYS A 127 -0.94 -6.07 0.58
CA LYS A 127 -1.08 -5.83 2.03
C LYS A 127 -2.34 -5.03 2.36
N ALA A 128 -2.68 -4.02 1.55
CA ALA A 128 -3.89 -3.24 1.71
C ALA A 128 -5.16 -4.10 1.51
N PHE A 129 -5.23 -4.89 0.43
CA PHE A 129 -6.37 -5.76 0.15
C PHE A 129 -6.55 -6.93 1.14
N ASN A 130 -5.45 -7.33 1.78
CA ASN A 130 -5.48 -8.35 2.83
C ASN A 130 -5.98 -7.79 4.18
N CYS A 131 -6.06 -6.47 4.36
CA CYS A 131 -6.69 -5.87 5.53
C CYS A 131 -8.23 -5.96 5.37
N LYS A 132 -8.90 -6.69 6.27
CA LYS A 132 -10.36 -6.91 6.20
C LYS A 132 -11.16 -5.98 7.11
N ASP A 133 -10.53 -5.46 8.16
CA ASP A 133 -11.21 -4.72 9.22
C ASP A 133 -11.31 -3.22 8.93
N CYS A 134 -10.43 -2.68 8.07
CA CYS A 134 -10.38 -1.27 7.71
C CYS A 134 -9.72 -1.07 6.32
N PRO A 135 -9.96 0.07 5.64
CA PRO A 135 -9.21 0.44 4.45
C PRO A 135 -7.75 0.77 4.80
N ALA A 136 -6.90 0.92 3.78
CA ALA A 136 -5.50 1.32 3.94
C ALA A 136 -5.16 2.48 2.99
N VAL A 137 -4.18 3.29 3.39
CA VAL A 137 -3.58 4.30 2.52
C VAL A 137 -2.38 3.67 1.83
N VAL A 138 -2.41 3.64 0.50
CA VAL A 138 -1.30 3.17 -0.34
C VAL A 138 -0.73 4.36 -1.09
N LEU A 139 0.56 4.64 -0.91
CA LEU A 139 1.30 5.61 -1.71
C LEU A 139 2.05 4.85 -2.81
N ILE A 140 1.71 5.14 -4.06
CA ILE A 140 2.49 4.72 -5.24
C ILE A 140 3.34 5.92 -5.63
N ASP A 141 4.62 5.88 -5.29
CA ASP A 141 5.55 6.99 -5.50
C ASP A 141 6.31 6.80 -6.80
N GLU A 142 6.66 7.91 -7.47
CA GLU A 142 7.43 7.90 -8.73
C GLU A 142 6.76 7.07 -9.84
N ILE A 143 5.42 7.08 -9.92
CA ILE A 143 4.64 6.30 -10.88
C ILE A 143 4.99 6.62 -12.34
N ASP A 144 5.49 7.83 -12.60
CA ASP A 144 6.00 8.30 -13.89
C ASP A 144 7.23 7.52 -14.39
N LYS A 145 7.92 6.78 -13.52
CA LYS A 145 9.04 5.90 -13.91
C LYS A 145 8.60 4.56 -14.48
N ALA A 146 7.33 4.18 -14.34
CA ALA A 146 6.84 2.89 -14.83
C ALA A 146 6.74 2.86 -16.36
N ASP A 147 6.56 1.65 -16.89
CA ASP A 147 6.15 1.47 -18.28
C ASP A 147 4.79 2.15 -18.57
N LEU A 148 4.55 2.56 -19.82
CA LEU A 148 3.33 3.25 -20.25
C LEU A 148 2.04 2.45 -19.96
N ASP A 149 2.12 1.12 -19.98
CA ASP A 149 0.96 0.25 -19.72
C ASP A 149 0.68 0.06 -18.22
N PHE A 150 1.62 0.46 -17.35
CA PHE A 150 1.53 0.21 -15.91
C PHE A 150 0.26 0.76 -15.23
N PRO A 151 -0.20 1.99 -15.50
CA PRO A 151 -1.44 2.49 -14.90
C PRO A 151 -2.68 1.67 -15.32
N ASN A 152 -2.73 1.20 -16.56
CA ASN A 152 -3.82 0.35 -17.05
C ASN A 152 -3.79 -1.03 -16.38
N ASP A 153 -2.60 -1.60 -16.23
CA ASP A 153 -2.38 -2.87 -15.54
C ASP A 153 -2.73 -2.80 -14.05
N LEU A 154 -2.50 -1.66 -13.39
CA LEU A 154 -2.97 -1.46 -12.02
C LEU A 154 -4.48 -1.60 -11.93
N GLY A 155 -5.23 -1.04 -12.88
CA GLY A 155 -6.69 -1.12 -12.93
C GLY A 155 -7.20 -2.55 -13.07
N SER A 156 -6.53 -3.39 -13.88
CA SER A 156 -6.90 -4.80 -14.04
C SER A 156 -6.52 -5.66 -12.84
N CYS A 157 -5.49 -5.26 -12.10
CA CYS A 157 -4.99 -5.95 -10.91
C CYS A 157 -5.79 -5.66 -9.64
N VAL A 158 -6.51 -4.54 -9.57
CA VAL A 158 -7.42 -4.27 -8.44
C VAL A 158 -8.50 -5.35 -8.50
N PRO A 159 -8.60 -6.25 -7.49
CA PRO A 159 -9.69 -7.21 -7.46
C PRO A 159 -11.00 -6.43 -7.54
N ASN A 160 -12.01 -6.91 -8.28
CA ASN A 160 -13.33 -6.29 -8.32
C ASN A 160 -13.92 -6.24 -6.89
N VAL A 161 -13.59 -5.21 -6.11
CA VAL A 161 -14.11 -4.95 -4.76
C VAL A 161 -15.36 -4.06 -4.84
N LEU A 162 -16.07 -4.12 -5.95
CA LEU A 162 -17.40 -3.56 -6.13
C LEU A 162 -18.34 -4.70 -6.50
N ASN A 163 -18.67 -5.52 -5.50
CA ASN A 163 -19.91 -6.28 -5.37
C ASN A 163 -20.09 -6.65 -3.89
#